data_AF-A0A7S1AGA2-F1
#
_entry.id   AF-A0A7S1AGA2-F1
#
_cell.length_a   1.000
_cell.length_b   1.000
_cell.length_c   1.000
_cell.angle_alpha   90.00
_cell.angle_beta   90.00
_cell.angle_gamma   90.00
#
_symmetry.space_group_name_H-M   'P 1'
#
loop_
_entity.id
_entity.type
_entity.pdbx_description
1 polymer ?
#
loop_
_entity_poly.entity_id
_entity_poly.type
_entity_poly.pdbx_seq_one_letter_code
_entity_poly.pdbx_strand_id
1 'polypeptide(L)'
;WLKARTSRPRAPLVLPFRRWPDVTAWEMPDKSHQTAFALLPSEQGPVLVPPQDVSLLLKADWALFLELAAYSLHGGAGNIAFGVEEVTEAESQSAIAVLFVMVSCGHGGEAAVRRVAAAGGRGYILGMTHELHGDVEKWGAAAILHRPLLRLQTELFEPEKRLKGATPKGRARPPVDYEALAATAKAPAPVAVREERFAVNFTQADPTKKDLRHELRNLGTVESLKDKSAIPKMAALVCEKFLPALQANDAFGAFADVFMATKVVAVAHRKALLYVVHEVLKSKGVMGVEDRMPGCVRFLLMVGAIVSGFSEEEKRSYTRILSVWEKTQVFDHDVIARIKESWGM
;
A
#
# COMPACT_ATOMS: atom_id res chain seq x y z
N TRP A 1 19.99 -30.53 42.37
CA TRP A 1 20.55 -29.19 42.17
C TRP A 1 20.66 -28.90 40.67
N LEU A 2 19.58 -28.44 40.04
CA LEU A 2 19.58 -27.96 38.64
C LEU A 2 19.71 -26.44 38.65
N LYS A 3 20.71 -25.88 37.95
CA LYS A 3 20.86 -24.44 37.74
C LYS A 3 20.16 -24.02 36.44
N ALA A 4 19.14 -23.18 36.57
CA ALA A 4 18.45 -22.51 35.47
C ALA A 4 19.39 -21.53 34.75
N ARG A 5 19.44 -21.60 33.41
CA ARG A 5 20.06 -20.59 32.56
C ARG A 5 19.06 -19.48 32.27
N THR A 6 19.34 -18.29 32.78
CA THR A 6 18.60 -17.07 32.46
C THR A 6 19.05 -16.54 31.10
N SER A 7 18.10 -16.42 30.17
CA SER A 7 18.27 -15.76 28.87
C SER A 7 18.37 -14.25 29.06
N ARG A 8 19.45 -13.64 28.57
CA ARG A 8 19.60 -12.17 28.51
C ARG A 8 18.77 -11.60 27.34
N PRO A 9 18.17 -10.40 27.48
CA PRO A 9 17.52 -9.72 26.36
C PRO A 9 18.56 -9.20 25.36
N ARG A 10 18.27 -9.33 24.05
CA ARG A 10 19.08 -8.75 22.96
C ARG A 10 18.91 -7.22 22.92
N ALA A 11 20.02 -6.50 22.85
CA ALA A 11 20.05 -5.05 22.68
C ALA A 11 19.53 -4.64 21.28
N PRO A 12 18.92 -3.44 21.14
CA PRO A 12 18.53 -2.90 19.84
C PRO A 12 19.76 -2.60 18.97
N LEU A 13 19.65 -2.91 17.68
CA LEU A 13 20.63 -2.56 16.65
C LEU A 13 20.67 -1.04 16.48
N VAL A 14 21.64 -0.39 17.11
CA VAL A 14 22.05 0.98 16.76
C VAL A 14 23.01 0.85 15.58
N LEU A 15 22.56 1.18 14.37
CA LEU A 15 23.46 1.26 13.22
C LEU A 15 24.44 2.42 13.46
N PRO A 16 25.76 2.18 13.44
CA PRO A 16 26.73 3.23 13.68
C PRO A 16 26.72 4.22 12.51
N PHE A 17 26.63 5.51 12.84
CA PHE A 17 26.83 6.63 11.93
C PHE A 17 28.31 6.60 11.47
N ARG A 18 28.58 5.96 10.32
CA ARG A 18 29.92 5.98 9.72
C ARG A 18 30.17 7.36 9.09
N ARG A 19 31.28 7.98 9.47
CA ARG A 19 31.87 9.12 8.77
C ARG A 19 32.49 8.59 7.46
N TRP A 20 32.07 9.10 6.31
CA TRP A 20 32.52 8.65 4.98
C TRP A 20 33.48 9.68 4.35
N PRO A 21 34.29 9.25 3.35
CA PRO A 21 35.54 9.90 2.98
C PRO A 21 35.34 11.18 2.19
N ASP A 22 36.37 12.03 2.24
CA ASP A 22 36.56 13.15 1.32
C ASP A 22 36.73 12.60 -0.10
N VAL A 23 35.79 12.91 -0.99
CA VAL A 23 35.84 12.51 -2.40
C VAL A 23 35.89 13.77 -3.24
N THR A 24 37.11 14.19 -3.58
CA THR A 24 37.35 15.16 -4.62
C THR A 24 37.49 14.44 -5.96
N ALA A 25 36.81 15.00 -6.98
CA ALA A 25 36.89 14.70 -8.40
C ALA A 25 36.11 13.48 -8.92
N TRP A 26 34.85 13.71 -9.32
CA TRP A 26 34.25 13.07 -10.49
C TRP A 26 33.34 14.07 -11.24
N GLU A 27 33.36 13.96 -12.57
CA GLU A 27 32.72 14.85 -13.53
C GLU A 27 31.20 14.95 -13.31
N MET A 28 30.68 16.18 -13.33
CA MET A 28 29.27 16.47 -13.09
C MET A 28 28.45 16.25 -14.36
N PRO A 29 27.32 15.53 -14.29
CA PRO A 29 26.31 15.59 -15.33
C PRO A 29 25.64 16.97 -15.40
N ASP A 30 25.19 17.31 -16.59
CA ASP A 30 24.65 18.61 -16.99
C ASP A 30 23.49 19.09 -16.09
N LYS A 31 23.47 20.39 -15.79
CA LYS A 31 22.75 21.00 -14.64
C LYS A 31 21.22 21.16 -14.79
N SER A 32 20.55 20.56 -15.78
CA SER A 32 19.21 21.05 -16.17
C SER A 32 17.98 20.26 -15.72
N HIS A 33 18.07 19.09 -15.08
CA HIS A 33 16.87 18.42 -14.57
C HIS A 33 17.11 17.75 -13.22
N GLN A 34 16.83 18.49 -12.15
CA GLN A 34 16.63 17.88 -10.83
C GLN A 34 15.33 17.09 -10.87
N THR A 35 15.48 15.77 -10.94
CA THR A 35 14.36 14.84 -11.04
C THR A 35 14.09 14.11 -9.72
N ALA A 36 14.84 14.36 -8.66
CA ALA A 36 14.56 13.82 -7.32
C ALA A 36 14.95 14.81 -6.21
N PHE A 37 14.22 14.73 -5.09
CA PHE A 37 14.49 15.47 -3.86
C PHE A 37 14.69 14.50 -2.71
N ALA A 38 15.55 14.83 -1.75
CA ALA A 38 15.74 14.06 -0.53
C ALA A 38 15.59 14.95 0.70
N LEU A 39 14.91 14.43 1.73
CA LEU A 39 14.87 15.00 3.06
C LEU A 39 15.60 14.06 4.03
N LEU A 40 16.54 14.63 4.78
CA LEU A 40 17.32 13.95 5.79
C LEU A 40 16.93 14.41 7.20
N PRO A 41 17.13 13.56 8.21
CA PRO A 41 16.95 13.94 9.60
C PRO A 41 18.12 14.83 10.05
N SER A 42 17.84 15.85 10.85
CA SER A 42 18.83 16.69 11.52
C SER A 42 18.32 17.12 12.90
N GLU A 43 19.22 17.52 13.80
CA GLU A 43 18.87 17.99 15.16
C GLU A 43 17.92 19.18 15.16
N GLN A 44 17.93 19.97 14.09
CA GLN A 44 17.09 21.17 13.91
C GLN A 44 15.80 20.88 13.12
N GLY A 45 15.54 19.61 12.79
CA GLY A 45 14.42 19.17 11.96
C GLY A 45 14.85 18.70 10.56
N PRO A 46 13.91 18.29 9.69
CA PRO A 46 14.21 17.81 8.35
C PRO A 46 14.96 18.83 7.49
N VAL A 47 16.04 18.41 6.83
CA VAL A 47 16.85 19.25 5.93
C VAL A 47 16.81 18.70 4.51
N LEU A 48 16.57 19.60 3.55
CA LEU A 48 16.65 19.28 2.12
C LEU A 48 18.10 19.08 1.70
N VAL A 49 18.38 17.95 1.05
CA VAL A 49 19.74 17.62 0.61
C VAL A 49 20.13 18.41 -0.63
N PRO A 50 21.39 18.88 -0.74
CA PRO A 50 21.91 19.41 -1.98
C PRO A 50 21.71 18.41 -3.13
N PRO A 51 21.18 18.85 -4.27
CA PRO A 51 20.83 18.00 -5.40
C PRO A 51 21.93 17.07 -5.91
N GLN A 52 23.18 17.51 -5.83
CA GLN A 52 24.36 16.73 -6.21
C GLN A 52 24.54 15.45 -5.38
N ASP A 53 24.08 15.44 -4.13
CA ASP A 53 24.25 14.31 -3.21
C ASP A 53 23.05 13.36 -3.23
N VAL A 54 21.89 13.83 -3.74
CA VAL A 54 20.64 13.06 -3.79
C VAL A 54 20.80 11.79 -4.62
N SER A 55 21.43 11.89 -5.79
CA SER A 55 21.52 10.78 -6.74
C SER A 55 22.30 9.59 -6.18
N LEU A 56 23.41 9.84 -5.48
CA LEU A 56 24.24 8.79 -4.88
C LEU A 56 23.51 8.09 -3.74
N LEU A 57 22.91 8.88 -2.83
CA LEU A 57 22.16 8.35 -1.68
C LEU A 57 20.94 7.54 -2.13
N LEU A 58 20.17 8.09 -3.08
CA LEU A 58 18.98 7.45 -3.63
C LEU A 58 19.31 6.11 -4.28
N LYS A 59 20.36 6.03 -5.09
CA LYS A 59 20.77 4.78 -5.76
C LYS A 59 21.21 3.72 -4.75
N ALA A 60 22.00 4.10 -3.74
CA ALA A 60 22.44 3.18 -2.70
C ALA A 60 21.27 2.64 -1.88
N ASP A 61 20.36 3.51 -1.45
CA ASP A 61 19.18 3.12 -0.70
C ASP A 61 18.22 2.27 -1.56
N TRP A 62 18.05 2.60 -2.85
CA TRP A 62 17.19 1.82 -3.75
C TRP A 62 17.74 0.41 -4.00
N ALA A 63 19.05 0.28 -4.18
CA ALA A 63 19.69 -1.03 -4.32
C ALA A 63 19.48 -1.90 -3.07
N LEU A 64 19.60 -1.31 -1.87
CA LEU A 64 19.31 -1.99 -0.61
C LEU A 64 17.84 -2.42 -0.51
N PHE A 65 16.90 -1.58 -0.94
CA PHE A 65 15.48 -1.96 -0.99
C PHE A 65 15.26 -3.19 -1.88
N LEU A 66 15.84 -3.23 -3.08
CA LEU A 66 15.70 -4.36 -4.00
C LEU A 66 16.33 -5.65 -3.43
N GLU A 67 17.49 -5.55 -2.76
CA GLU A 67 18.11 -6.69 -2.08
C GLU A 67 17.18 -7.25 -0.99
N LEU A 68 16.65 -6.39 -0.12
CA LEU A 68 15.72 -6.79 0.93
C LEU A 68 14.40 -7.35 0.37
N ALA A 69 13.93 -6.82 -0.76
CA ALA A 69 12.76 -7.34 -1.46
C ALA A 69 12.98 -8.76 -1.99
N ALA A 70 14.15 -9.03 -2.59
CA ALA A 70 14.51 -10.39 -3.01
C ALA A 70 14.53 -11.37 -1.82
N TYR A 71 15.08 -10.96 -0.67
CA TYR A 71 15.04 -11.77 0.55
C TYR A 71 13.62 -12.02 1.06
N SER A 72 12.74 -11.01 1.07
CA SER A 72 11.33 -11.15 1.45
C SER A 72 10.58 -12.14 0.57
N LEU A 73 10.78 -12.06 -0.76
CA LEU A 73 10.11 -12.93 -1.72
C LEU A 73 10.52 -14.40 -1.59
N HIS A 74 11.71 -14.68 -1.03
CA HIS A 74 12.18 -16.03 -0.74
C HIS A 74 11.87 -16.50 0.69
N GLY A 75 10.91 -15.85 1.37
CA GLY A 75 10.43 -16.25 2.70
C GLY A 75 11.29 -15.76 3.86
N GLY A 76 12.25 -14.88 3.60
CA GLY A 76 12.99 -14.17 4.64
C GLY A 76 12.15 -13.06 5.28
N ALA A 77 12.47 -12.68 6.51
CA ALA A 77 11.92 -11.48 7.13
C ALA A 77 12.66 -10.25 6.58
N GLY A 78 12.27 -9.76 5.39
CA GLY A 78 12.80 -8.50 4.90
C GLY A 78 12.12 -7.33 5.60
N ASN A 79 12.93 -6.46 6.19
CA ASN A 79 12.48 -5.22 6.81
C ASN A 79 12.16 -4.18 5.73
N ILE A 80 11.13 -4.45 4.92
CA ILE A 80 10.62 -3.54 3.90
C ILE A 80 9.11 -3.46 4.00
N ALA A 81 8.56 -2.38 3.46
CA ALA A 81 7.14 -2.22 3.21
C ALA A 81 6.95 -1.72 1.77
N PHE A 82 5.94 -2.20 1.07
CA PHE A 82 5.60 -1.72 -0.25
C PHE A 82 4.09 -1.62 -0.48
N GLY A 83 3.70 -0.72 -1.38
CA GLY A 83 2.31 -0.30 -1.54
C GLY A 83 1.87 0.72 -0.49
N VAL A 84 0.82 1.48 -0.81
CA VAL A 84 0.37 2.61 0.02
C VAL A 84 -0.09 2.15 1.41
N GLU A 85 -0.77 1.01 1.50
CA GLU A 85 -1.33 0.50 2.77
C GLU A 85 -0.22 0.10 3.75
N GLU A 86 0.73 -0.74 3.32
CA GLU A 86 1.83 -1.21 4.17
C GLU A 86 2.79 -0.08 4.55
N VAL A 87 3.06 0.85 3.64
CA VAL A 87 3.87 2.04 3.93
C VAL A 87 3.16 2.97 4.92
N THR A 88 1.83 3.13 4.82
CA THR A 88 1.05 3.92 5.80
C THR A 88 1.06 3.26 7.19
N GLU A 89 0.92 1.94 7.24
CA GLU A 89 1.07 1.14 8.48
C GLU A 89 2.48 1.37 9.07
N ALA A 90 3.53 1.25 8.25
CA ALA A 90 4.91 1.46 8.67
C ALA A 90 5.18 2.87 9.19
N GLU A 91 4.58 3.89 8.55
CA GLU A 91 4.63 5.27 8.99
C GLU A 91 3.95 5.43 10.36
N SER A 92 2.75 4.87 10.54
CA SER A 92 2.00 4.91 11.80
C SER A 92 2.77 4.28 12.96
N GLN A 93 3.54 3.23 12.66
CA GLN A 93 4.40 2.55 13.60
C GLN A 93 5.79 3.19 13.70
N SER A 94 6.07 4.32 13.03
CA SER A 94 7.40 4.96 13.01
C SER A 94 8.54 3.98 12.73
N ALA A 95 8.29 3.01 11.84
CA ALA A 95 9.21 1.91 11.54
C ALA A 95 10.11 2.18 10.33
N ILE A 96 9.83 3.26 9.59
CA ILE A 96 10.50 3.58 8.32
C ILE A 96 11.89 4.19 8.58
N ALA A 97 12.92 3.57 8.01
CA ALA A 97 14.26 4.14 7.90
C ALA A 97 14.44 4.94 6.60
N VAL A 98 13.88 4.45 5.50
CA VAL A 98 13.95 5.11 4.18
C VAL A 98 12.60 5.01 3.50
N LEU A 99 12.10 6.13 2.96
CA LEU A 99 10.86 6.22 2.20
C LEU A 99 11.14 6.65 0.75
N PHE A 100 10.57 5.96 -0.23
CA PHE A 100 10.54 6.37 -1.63
C PHE A 100 9.10 6.65 -2.05
N VAL A 101 8.84 7.88 -2.47
CA VAL A 101 7.53 8.31 -2.99
C VAL A 101 7.70 9.01 -4.34
N MET A 102 6.67 8.92 -5.17
CA MET A 102 6.62 9.65 -6.43
C MET A 102 6.01 11.04 -6.22
N VAL A 103 6.37 11.99 -7.09
CA VAL A 103 5.76 13.33 -7.11
C VAL A 103 4.24 13.26 -7.35
N SER A 104 3.77 12.21 -8.03
CA SER A 104 2.33 11.94 -8.27
C SER A 104 1.54 11.66 -6.98
N CYS A 105 2.21 11.35 -5.86
CA CYS A 105 1.58 11.23 -4.55
C CYS A 105 1.14 12.58 -3.95
N GLY A 106 1.56 13.70 -4.56
CA GLY A 106 1.19 15.06 -4.19
C GLY A 106 1.51 15.40 -2.72
N HIS A 107 0.68 16.26 -2.13
CA HIS A 107 0.83 16.74 -0.75
C HIS A 107 0.89 15.60 0.30
N GLY A 108 0.21 14.48 0.03
CA GLY A 108 0.22 13.31 0.93
C GLY A 108 1.61 12.67 1.03
N GLY A 109 2.25 12.45 -0.13
CA GLY A 109 3.61 11.90 -0.19
C GLY A 109 4.65 12.85 0.41
N GLU A 110 4.53 14.14 0.13
CA GLU A 110 5.42 15.16 0.71
C GLU A 110 5.31 15.22 2.24
N ALA A 111 4.08 15.21 2.78
CA ALA A 111 3.85 15.20 4.22
C ALA A 111 4.42 13.94 4.88
N ALA A 112 4.32 12.78 4.22
CA ALA A 112 4.88 11.53 4.71
C ALA A 112 6.41 11.57 4.79
N VAL A 113 7.07 12.06 3.74
CA VAL A 113 8.53 12.24 3.71
C VAL A 113 9.00 13.16 4.85
N ARG A 114 8.29 14.27 5.10
CA ARG A 114 8.62 15.17 6.21
C ARG A 114 8.47 14.49 7.58
N ARG A 115 7.41 13.69 7.78
CA ARG A 115 7.20 12.95 9.05
C ARG A 115 8.26 11.87 9.25
N VAL A 116 8.62 11.12 8.20
CA VAL A 116 9.71 10.14 8.25
C VAL A 116 11.04 10.81 8.59
N ALA A 117 11.36 11.94 7.94
CA ALA A 117 12.56 12.71 8.26
C ALA A 117 12.56 13.25 9.69
N ALA A 118 11.41 13.73 10.18
CA ALA A 118 11.27 14.18 11.57
C ALA A 118 11.43 13.04 12.59
N ALA A 119 11.09 11.81 12.20
CA ALA A 119 11.25 10.60 13.01
C ALA A 119 12.67 9.99 12.95
N GLY A 120 13.62 10.63 12.24
CA GLY A 120 14.99 10.14 12.13
C GLY A 120 15.26 9.26 10.90
N GLY A 121 14.28 9.09 10.01
CA GLY A 121 14.43 8.40 8.73
C GLY A 121 14.86 9.33 7.60
N ARG A 122 14.98 8.79 6.38
CA ARG A 122 15.20 9.54 5.14
C ARG A 122 14.00 9.40 4.23
N GLY A 123 13.73 10.40 3.40
CA GLY A 123 12.69 10.26 2.39
C GLY A 123 13.06 10.91 1.06
N TYR A 124 12.65 10.26 -0.03
CA TYR A 124 12.92 10.65 -1.40
C TYR A 124 11.61 10.92 -2.15
N ILE A 125 11.55 12.04 -2.87
CA ILE A 125 10.46 12.38 -3.78
C ILE A 125 11.00 12.33 -5.20
N LEU A 126 10.47 11.40 -6.01
CA LEU A 126 10.90 11.19 -7.40
C LEU A 126 9.97 11.91 -8.37
N GLY A 127 10.54 12.79 -9.19
CA GLY A 127 9.89 13.42 -10.33
C GLY A 127 9.63 12.43 -11.47
N MET A 128 8.67 12.77 -12.34
CA MET A 128 8.21 11.92 -13.45
C MET A 128 9.32 11.57 -14.47
N THR A 129 10.35 12.40 -14.55
CA THR A 129 11.49 12.23 -15.46
C THR A 129 12.68 11.52 -14.82
N HIS A 130 12.59 11.11 -13.55
CA HIS A 130 13.67 10.35 -12.89
C HIS A 130 13.70 8.92 -13.40
N GLU A 131 14.90 8.34 -13.61
CA GLU A 131 15.06 6.98 -14.12
C GLU A 131 14.36 5.91 -13.24
N LEU A 132 14.36 6.12 -11.93
CA LEU A 132 13.69 5.23 -10.96
C LEU A 132 12.17 5.43 -10.84
N HIS A 133 11.58 6.43 -11.50
CA HIS A 133 10.14 6.72 -11.35
C HIS A 133 9.28 5.49 -11.70
N GLY A 134 9.48 4.91 -12.88
CA GLY A 134 8.72 3.76 -13.35
C GLY A 134 8.96 2.49 -12.53
N ASP A 135 10.10 2.38 -11.85
CA ASP A 135 10.37 1.26 -10.96
C ASP A 135 9.64 1.42 -9.63
N VAL A 136 9.75 2.58 -8.97
CA VAL A 136 9.00 2.86 -7.73
C VAL A 136 7.49 2.80 -7.97
N GLU A 137 7.01 3.22 -9.14
CA GLU A 137 5.60 3.12 -9.54
C GLU A 137 5.07 1.67 -9.52
N LYS A 138 5.88 0.70 -9.97
CA LYS A 138 5.48 -0.73 -9.95
C LYS A 138 5.25 -1.25 -8.53
N TRP A 139 5.97 -0.70 -7.56
CA TRP A 139 5.79 -1.00 -6.13
C TRP A 139 4.70 -0.14 -5.47
N GLY A 140 4.22 0.90 -6.15
CA GLY A 140 3.23 1.87 -5.66
C GLY A 140 3.81 2.89 -4.67
N ALA A 141 4.38 2.39 -3.58
CA ALA A 141 5.22 3.12 -2.63
C ALA A 141 6.23 2.11 -2.07
N ALA A 142 7.42 2.56 -1.67
CA ALA A 142 8.44 1.66 -1.16
C ALA A 142 9.10 2.25 0.09
N ALA A 143 9.36 1.39 1.07
CA ALA A 143 10.06 1.78 2.28
C ALA A 143 10.99 0.67 2.78
N ILE A 144 12.13 1.08 3.34
CA ILE A 144 13.02 0.24 4.15
C ILE A 144 12.71 0.52 5.61
N LEU A 145 12.59 -0.53 6.40
CA LEU A 145 12.23 -0.45 7.80
C LEU A 145 13.45 -0.68 8.70
N HIS A 146 13.57 0.08 9.79
CA HIS A 146 14.58 -0.20 10.83
C HIS A 146 14.13 -1.29 11.80
N ARG A 147 12.83 -1.61 11.80
CA ARG A 147 12.23 -2.68 12.58
C ARG A 147 11.07 -3.33 11.82
N PRO A 148 10.81 -4.63 12.04
CA PRO A 148 9.68 -5.30 11.39
C PRO A 148 8.36 -4.68 11.83
N LEU A 149 7.37 -4.69 10.94
CA LEU A 149 6.02 -4.26 11.28
C LEU A 149 5.43 -5.22 12.32
N LEU A 150 4.88 -4.64 13.38
CA LEU A 150 4.00 -5.38 14.26
C LEU A 150 2.72 -5.58 13.46
N ARG A 151 2.57 -6.74 12.82
CA ARG A 151 1.25 -7.15 12.36
C ARG A 151 0.38 -7.10 13.60
N LEU A 152 -0.61 -6.22 13.61
CA LEU A 152 -1.71 -6.35 14.56
C LEU A 152 -2.22 -7.78 14.35
N GLN A 153 -1.85 -8.70 15.25
CA GLN A 153 -2.66 -9.88 15.47
C GLN A 153 -4.01 -9.27 15.77
N THR A 154 -4.88 -9.27 14.77
CA THR A 154 -6.29 -9.09 15.00
C THR A 154 -6.60 -10.26 15.91
N GLU A 155 -6.58 -10.01 17.23
CA GLU A 155 -6.89 -11.01 18.21
C GLU A 155 -8.20 -11.63 17.73
N LEU A 156 -8.11 -12.94 17.46
CA LEU A 156 -9.27 -13.78 17.28
C LEU A 156 -10.21 -13.42 18.43
N PHE A 157 -11.29 -12.72 18.10
CA PHE A 157 -12.41 -12.52 18.98
C PHE A 157 -12.84 -13.94 19.39
N GLU A 158 -12.35 -14.44 20.52
CA GLU A 158 -12.97 -15.56 21.17
C GLU A 158 -14.40 -15.12 21.48
N PRO A 159 -15.43 -15.88 21.07
CA PRO A 159 -16.78 -15.55 21.45
C PRO A 159 -16.87 -15.77 22.97
N GLU A 160 -16.89 -14.68 23.74
CA GLU A 160 -17.18 -14.70 25.17
C GLU A 160 -18.43 -15.54 25.42
N LYS A 161 -18.20 -16.74 25.95
CA LYS A 161 -19.25 -17.54 26.57
C LYS A 161 -19.75 -16.75 27.77
N ARG A 162 -21.03 -16.37 27.70
CA ARG A 162 -21.86 -15.95 28.82
C ARG A 162 -21.50 -16.72 30.09
N LEU A 163 -20.95 -16.03 31.09
CA LEU A 163 -21.25 -16.32 32.49
C LEU A 163 -21.67 -15.04 33.19
N LYS A 164 -22.88 -15.14 33.77
CA LYS A 164 -23.52 -14.14 34.61
C LYS A 164 -22.73 -13.99 35.91
N GLY A 165 -22.57 -12.74 36.33
CA GLY A 165 -22.58 -12.33 37.75
C GLY A 165 -21.23 -12.37 38.46
N ALA A 166 -20.63 -11.19 38.64
CA ALA A 166 -20.10 -10.70 39.91
C ALA A 166 -19.43 -9.33 39.71
N THR A 167 -20.04 -8.26 40.24
CA THR A 167 -19.31 -7.03 40.60
C THR A 167 -18.30 -7.35 41.71
N PRO A 168 -17.11 -6.72 41.72
CA PRO A 168 -16.91 -5.69 42.74
C PRO A 168 -15.97 -4.51 42.38
N LYS A 169 -16.36 -3.34 42.91
CA LYS A 169 -15.55 -2.29 43.57
C LYS A 169 -14.18 -1.90 43.00
N GLY A 170 -14.15 -0.70 42.41
CA GLY A 170 -13.47 0.46 43.01
C GLY A 170 -11.95 0.43 43.13
N ARG A 171 -11.27 1.18 42.25
CA ARG A 171 -10.10 1.99 42.63
C ARG A 171 -10.02 3.24 41.77
N ALA A 172 -10.14 4.39 42.44
CA ALA A 172 -10.02 5.71 41.87
C ALA A 172 -8.59 5.97 41.35
N ARG A 173 -8.48 6.57 40.16
CA ARG A 173 -7.28 7.27 39.71
C ARG A 173 -7.40 8.75 40.11
N PRO A 174 -6.33 9.39 40.61
CA PRO A 174 -6.34 10.82 40.87
C PRO A 174 -6.37 11.61 39.54
N PRO A 175 -6.96 12.82 39.53
CA PRO A 175 -6.99 13.67 38.35
C PRO A 175 -5.62 14.30 38.12
N VAL A 176 -5.16 14.26 36.87
CA VAL A 176 -3.98 15.00 36.40
C VAL A 176 -4.47 16.38 35.98
N ASP A 177 -3.95 17.40 36.65
CA ASP A 177 -4.22 18.81 36.43
C ASP A 177 -3.51 19.28 35.15
N TYR A 178 -4.27 19.81 34.18
CA TYR A 178 -3.78 20.22 32.86
C TYR A 178 -3.57 21.75 32.74
N GLU A 179 -3.60 22.50 33.84
CA GLU A 179 -3.51 23.98 33.79
C GLU A 179 -2.10 24.59 33.95
N ALA A 180 -1.03 23.80 33.94
CA ALA A 180 0.33 24.34 34.10
C ALA A 180 1.30 23.88 33.02
N LEU A 181 1.07 24.28 31.76
CA LEU A 181 2.10 24.32 30.69
C LEU A 181 1.65 25.25 29.54
N ALA A 182 1.10 26.42 29.88
CA ALA A 182 0.82 27.50 28.93
C ALA A 182 1.66 28.73 29.30
N ALA A 183 2.95 28.71 28.95
CA ALA A 183 3.74 29.94 28.88
C ALA A 183 4.95 29.75 27.97
N THR A 184 5.20 30.77 27.15
CA THR A 184 6.42 31.06 26.38
C THR A 184 6.65 30.31 25.06
N ALA A 185 6.10 30.88 23.98
CA ALA A 185 6.87 31.09 22.74
C ALA A 185 6.26 32.25 21.93
N LYS A 186 7.06 33.30 21.78
CA LYS A 186 6.76 34.56 21.08
C LYS A 186 6.97 34.34 19.58
N ALA A 187 5.91 34.44 18.79
CA ALA A 187 5.95 34.34 17.33
C ALA A 187 6.61 35.57 16.67
N PRO A 188 7.40 35.41 15.60
CA PRO A 188 7.64 36.47 14.62
C PRO A 188 6.60 36.42 13.48
N ALA A 189 6.25 37.60 12.97
CA ALA A 189 5.20 37.85 11.99
C ALA A 189 5.45 37.19 10.61
N PRO A 190 4.39 36.81 9.87
CA PRO A 190 4.52 36.27 8.52
C PRO A 190 4.78 37.39 7.49
N VAL A 191 5.81 37.20 6.67
CA VAL A 191 6.06 37.98 5.46
C VAL A 191 5.08 37.50 4.38
N ALA A 192 4.23 38.39 3.90
CA ALA A 192 3.31 38.15 2.81
C ALA A 192 4.09 37.96 1.49
N VAL A 193 4.20 36.72 1.02
CA VAL A 193 4.63 36.41 -0.35
C VAL A 193 3.37 36.22 -1.19
N ARG A 194 3.23 37.11 -2.17
CA ARG A 194 2.14 37.17 -3.15
C ARG A 194 2.26 35.99 -4.11
N GLU A 195 1.35 35.03 -4.00
CA GLU A 195 1.18 33.93 -4.95
C GLU A 195 0.60 34.46 -6.28
N GLU A 196 1.40 34.42 -7.34
CA GLU A 196 0.87 34.46 -8.70
C GLU A 196 0.41 33.05 -9.09
N ARG A 197 -0.91 32.91 -9.14
CA ARG A 197 -1.64 31.69 -9.53
C ARG A 197 -1.35 31.34 -10.99
N PHE A 198 -0.57 30.30 -11.23
CA PHE A 198 -0.80 29.42 -12.37
C PHE A 198 -1.58 28.21 -11.89
N ALA A 199 -2.91 28.31 -11.95
CA ALA A 199 -3.80 27.19 -11.75
C ALA A 199 -3.65 26.23 -12.94
N VAL A 200 -2.76 25.26 -12.82
CA VAL A 200 -2.85 24.04 -13.62
C VAL A 200 -3.63 23.03 -12.78
N ASN A 201 -4.89 22.80 -13.16
CA ASN A 201 -5.77 21.83 -12.52
C ASN A 201 -5.24 20.40 -12.72
N PHE A 202 -4.40 19.91 -11.81
CA PHE A 202 -4.02 18.49 -11.76
C PHE A 202 -4.02 18.00 -10.31
N THR A 203 -5.21 17.62 -9.84
CA THR A 203 -5.48 16.60 -8.82
C THR A 203 -6.99 16.48 -8.72
N GLN A 204 -7.59 15.74 -9.64
CA GLN A 204 -8.84 15.05 -9.34
C GLN A 204 -8.57 13.58 -9.60
N ALA A 205 -8.70 12.73 -8.58
CA ALA A 205 -8.95 11.32 -8.81
C ALA A 205 -10.03 11.26 -9.88
N ASP A 206 -9.79 10.53 -10.98
CA ASP A 206 -10.79 10.39 -12.04
C ASP A 206 -12.12 10.05 -11.35
N PRO A 207 -13.12 10.96 -11.38
CA PRO A 207 -14.35 10.79 -10.62
C PRO A 207 -15.00 9.45 -10.98
N THR A 208 -14.80 9.00 -12.21
CA THR A 208 -15.28 7.74 -12.75
C THR A 208 -14.69 6.52 -12.03
N LYS A 209 -13.40 6.54 -11.66
CA LYS A 209 -12.76 5.44 -10.91
C LYS A 209 -13.24 5.40 -9.47
N LYS A 210 -13.45 6.57 -8.87
CA LYS A 210 -14.03 6.67 -7.52
C LYS A 210 -15.48 6.16 -7.49
N ASP A 211 -16.27 6.48 -8.52
CA ASP A 211 -17.64 6.01 -8.68
C ASP A 211 -17.68 4.49 -8.83
N LEU A 212 -16.81 3.90 -9.66
CA LEU A 212 -16.71 2.44 -9.78
C LEU A 212 -16.42 1.77 -8.43
N ARG A 213 -15.44 2.29 -7.65
CA ARG A 213 -15.16 1.76 -6.32
C ARG A 213 -16.32 1.93 -5.34
N HIS A 214 -17.14 2.95 -5.50
CA HIS A 214 -18.35 3.11 -4.69
C HIS A 214 -19.37 2.03 -5.03
N GLU A 215 -19.66 1.83 -6.31
CA GLU A 215 -20.58 0.79 -6.80
C GLU A 215 -20.12 -0.62 -6.40
N LEU A 216 -18.84 -0.94 -6.56
CA LEU A 216 -18.28 -2.22 -6.15
C LEU A 216 -18.37 -2.47 -4.63
N ARG A 217 -18.31 -1.42 -3.81
CA ARG A 217 -18.54 -1.54 -2.36
C ARG A 217 -20.02 -1.75 -2.03
N ASN A 218 -20.92 -1.07 -2.75
CA ASN A 218 -22.37 -1.25 -2.59
C ASN A 218 -22.83 -2.68 -2.98
N LEU A 219 -22.10 -3.36 -3.88
CA LEU A 219 -22.34 -4.78 -4.18
C LEU A 219 -22.17 -5.69 -2.95
N GLY A 220 -21.36 -5.27 -1.97
CA GLY A 220 -21.11 -6.01 -0.73
C GLY A 220 -22.17 -5.86 0.36
N THR A 221 -23.20 -5.03 0.15
CA THR A 221 -24.29 -4.89 1.13
C THR A 221 -25.16 -6.14 1.19
N VAL A 222 -25.83 -6.35 2.32
CA VAL A 222 -26.65 -7.54 2.56
C VAL A 222 -27.82 -7.61 1.56
N GLU A 223 -28.35 -6.46 1.18
CA GLU A 223 -29.43 -6.32 0.19
C GLU A 223 -28.94 -6.75 -1.20
N SER A 224 -27.80 -6.22 -1.64
CA SER A 224 -27.20 -6.55 -2.94
C SER A 224 -26.82 -8.02 -3.05
N LEU A 225 -26.25 -8.60 -1.98
CA LEU A 225 -25.85 -10.01 -1.97
C LEU A 225 -27.04 -10.99 -1.98
N LYS A 226 -28.23 -10.55 -1.57
CA LYS A 226 -29.48 -11.33 -1.66
C LYS A 226 -30.15 -11.19 -3.03
N ASP A 227 -29.87 -10.13 -3.77
CA ASP A 227 -30.41 -9.91 -5.11
C ASP A 227 -29.60 -10.67 -6.16
N LYS A 228 -30.22 -11.71 -6.75
CA LYS A 228 -29.62 -12.52 -7.82
C LYS A 228 -29.30 -11.71 -9.08
N SER A 229 -29.93 -10.55 -9.27
CA SER A 229 -29.69 -9.68 -10.41
C SER A 229 -28.56 -8.66 -10.20
N ALA A 230 -28.05 -8.51 -8.97
CA ALA A 230 -27.03 -7.52 -8.65
C ALA A 230 -25.72 -7.73 -9.41
N ILE A 231 -25.23 -8.97 -9.48
CA ILE A 231 -23.99 -9.31 -10.21
C ILE A 231 -24.14 -9.05 -11.72
N PRO A 232 -25.17 -9.57 -12.43
CA PRO A 232 -25.38 -9.25 -13.85
C PRO A 232 -25.53 -7.75 -14.13
N LYS A 233 -26.28 -7.03 -13.30
CA LYS A 233 -26.45 -5.57 -13.45
C LYS A 233 -25.12 -4.83 -13.28
N MET A 234 -24.32 -5.22 -12.30
CA MET A 234 -23.00 -4.64 -12.08
C MET A 234 -22.07 -4.93 -13.26
N ALA A 235 -22.06 -6.17 -13.77
CA ALA A 235 -21.25 -6.54 -14.93
C ALA A 235 -21.64 -5.74 -16.18
N ALA A 236 -22.94 -5.56 -16.43
CA ALA A 236 -23.43 -4.70 -17.51
C ALA A 236 -22.98 -3.24 -17.33
N LEU A 237 -23.12 -2.69 -16.12
CA LEU A 237 -22.67 -1.34 -15.80
C LEU A 237 -21.16 -1.17 -16.02
N VAL A 238 -20.36 -2.16 -15.64
CA VAL A 238 -18.90 -2.16 -15.91
C VAL A 238 -18.61 -2.16 -17.40
N CYS A 239 -19.31 -2.96 -18.18
CA CYS A 239 -19.08 -3.05 -19.63
C CYS A 239 -19.56 -1.81 -20.40
N GLU A 240 -20.69 -1.24 -20.02
CA GLU A 240 -21.34 -0.15 -20.75
C GLU A 240 -20.82 1.22 -20.33
N LYS A 241 -20.49 1.41 -19.05
CA LYS A 241 -20.10 2.72 -18.50
C LYS A 241 -18.62 2.79 -18.18
N PHE A 242 -18.10 1.83 -17.41
CA PHE A 242 -16.79 2.01 -16.79
C PHE A 242 -15.61 1.58 -17.67
N LEU A 243 -15.70 0.46 -18.39
CA LEU A 243 -14.63 0.02 -19.29
C LEU A 243 -14.34 1.04 -20.42
N PRO A 244 -15.36 1.63 -21.09
CA PRO A 244 -15.11 2.66 -22.10
C PRO A 244 -14.46 3.93 -21.51
N ALA A 245 -14.73 4.26 -20.25
CA ALA A 245 -14.24 5.47 -19.62
C ALA A 245 -12.86 5.32 -18.95
N LEU A 246 -12.60 4.17 -18.31
CA LEU A 246 -11.41 3.92 -17.49
C LEU A 246 -10.35 3.05 -18.18
N GLN A 247 -10.62 2.49 -19.36
CA GLN A 247 -9.84 1.37 -19.92
C GLN A 247 -9.84 0.14 -18.99
N ALA A 248 -9.34 -0.99 -19.49
CA ALA A 248 -9.36 -2.24 -18.74
C ALA A 248 -8.51 -2.17 -17.46
N ASN A 249 -7.29 -1.63 -17.54
CA ASN A 249 -6.35 -1.65 -16.43
C ASN A 249 -6.85 -0.87 -15.20
N ASP A 250 -7.44 0.31 -15.37
CA ASP A 250 -7.95 1.06 -14.22
C ASP A 250 -9.27 0.52 -13.69
N ALA A 251 -10.13 0.00 -14.57
CA ALA A 251 -11.37 -0.65 -14.14
C ALA A 251 -11.05 -1.87 -13.27
N PHE A 252 -10.23 -2.81 -13.76
CA PHE A 252 -9.82 -3.98 -12.99
C PHE A 252 -8.91 -3.63 -11.80
N GLY A 253 -8.15 -2.54 -11.88
CA GLY A 253 -7.45 -1.97 -10.73
C GLY A 253 -8.41 -1.57 -9.60
N ALA A 254 -9.55 -0.97 -9.92
CA ALA A 254 -10.58 -0.67 -8.91
C ALA A 254 -11.20 -1.92 -8.28
N PHE A 255 -11.32 -3.03 -9.03
CA PHE A 255 -11.69 -4.34 -8.47
C PHE A 255 -10.65 -4.83 -7.47
N ALA A 256 -9.35 -4.71 -7.79
CA ALA A 256 -8.27 -5.08 -6.88
C ALA A 256 -8.34 -4.23 -5.60
N ASP A 257 -8.42 -2.91 -5.73
CA ASP A 257 -8.52 -1.97 -4.61
C ASP A 257 -9.64 -2.39 -3.63
N VAL A 258 -10.85 -2.66 -4.16
CA VAL A 258 -11.99 -3.03 -3.32
C VAL A 258 -11.84 -4.45 -2.75
N PHE A 259 -11.31 -5.40 -3.53
CA PHE A 259 -11.10 -6.78 -3.05
C PHE A 259 -10.11 -6.82 -1.89
N MET A 260 -8.99 -6.09 -1.99
CA MET A 260 -7.96 -6.03 -0.94
C MET A 260 -8.46 -5.30 0.31
N ALA A 261 -9.23 -4.21 0.14
CA ALA A 261 -9.84 -3.48 1.25
C ALA A 261 -11.01 -4.24 1.93
N THR A 262 -11.49 -5.34 1.34
CA THR A 262 -12.62 -6.10 1.88
C THR A 262 -12.19 -6.93 3.08
N LYS A 263 -12.83 -6.69 4.23
CA LYS A 263 -12.57 -7.42 5.49
C LYS A 263 -12.61 -8.93 5.29
N VAL A 264 -11.75 -9.68 6.00
CA VAL A 264 -11.66 -11.15 5.92
C VAL A 264 -13.04 -11.82 6.09
N VAL A 265 -13.90 -11.30 6.98
CA VAL A 265 -15.25 -11.83 7.23
C VAL A 265 -16.25 -11.66 6.07
N ALA A 266 -15.98 -10.78 5.11
CA ALA A 266 -16.87 -10.49 3.99
C ALA A 266 -16.59 -11.39 2.77
N VAL A 267 -16.52 -12.71 3.01
CA VAL A 267 -16.28 -13.75 2.00
C VAL A 267 -17.26 -13.65 0.82
N ALA A 268 -18.53 -13.40 1.09
CA ALA A 268 -19.57 -13.28 0.08
C ALA A 268 -19.32 -12.10 -0.88
N HIS A 269 -18.81 -10.98 -0.37
CA HIS A 269 -18.50 -9.81 -1.19
C HIS A 269 -17.30 -10.05 -2.11
N ARG A 270 -16.21 -10.63 -1.59
CA ARG A 270 -15.06 -11.02 -2.43
C ARG A 270 -15.45 -11.97 -3.56
N LYS A 271 -16.28 -12.98 -3.26
CA LYS A 271 -16.82 -13.89 -4.28
C LYS A 271 -17.67 -13.13 -5.30
N ALA A 272 -18.54 -12.22 -4.85
CA ALA A 272 -19.37 -11.42 -5.76
C ALA A 272 -18.53 -10.58 -6.74
N LEU A 273 -17.43 -9.96 -6.28
CA LEU A 273 -16.50 -9.23 -7.16
C LEU A 273 -15.93 -10.14 -8.25
N LEU A 274 -15.49 -11.35 -7.90
CA LEU A 274 -14.95 -12.29 -8.87
C LEU A 274 -16.00 -12.81 -9.85
N TYR A 275 -17.24 -13.02 -9.40
CA TYR A 275 -18.35 -13.38 -10.28
C TYR A 275 -18.75 -12.24 -11.23
N VAL A 276 -18.64 -10.97 -10.80
CA VAL A 276 -18.79 -9.84 -11.72
C VAL A 276 -17.72 -9.89 -12.80
N VAL A 277 -16.45 -10.13 -12.44
CA VAL A 277 -15.38 -10.30 -13.43
C VAL A 277 -15.67 -11.44 -14.40
N HIS A 278 -16.16 -12.58 -13.92
CA HIS A 278 -16.58 -13.70 -14.77
C HIS A 278 -17.67 -13.30 -15.77
N GLU A 279 -18.70 -12.57 -15.34
CA GLU A 279 -19.75 -12.10 -16.24
C GLU A 279 -19.26 -11.01 -17.22
N VAL A 280 -18.35 -10.13 -16.79
CA VAL A 280 -17.69 -9.15 -17.68
C VAL A 280 -16.90 -9.86 -18.77
N LEU A 281 -16.19 -10.95 -18.48
CA LEU A 281 -15.43 -11.70 -19.49
C LEU A 281 -16.34 -12.45 -20.48
N LYS A 282 -17.54 -12.84 -20.06
CA LYS A 282 -18.53 -13.48 -20.94
C LYS A 282 -19.31 -12.49 -21.80
N SER A 283 -19.34 -11.21 -21.43
CA SER A 283 -20.16 -10.22 -22.12
C SER A 283 -19.55 -9.85 -23.48
N LYS A 284 -20.39 -9.76 -24.51
CA LYS A 284 -20.04 -9.23 -25.83
C LYS A 284 -20.17 -7.70 -25.89
N GLY A 285 -19.67 -7.03 -24.85
CA GLY A 285 -19.74 -5.55 -24.74
C GLY A 285 -18.84 -4.82 -25.75
N VAL A 286 -18.83 -3.48 -25.66
CA VAL A 286 -18.16 -2.57 -26.60
C VAL A 286 -16.66 -2.82 -26.75
N MET A 287 -15.99 -3.17 -25.66
CA MET A 287 -14.56 -3.50 -25.64
C MET A 287 -14.36 -4.98 -25.97
N GLY A 288 -13.38 -5.36 -26.81
CA GLY A 288 -13.12 -6.76 -27.10
C GLY A 288 -12.73 -7.54 -25.84
N VAL A 289 -12.95 -8.86 -25.83
CA VAL A 289 -12.48 -9.71 -24.72
C VAL A 289 -10.95 -9.64 -24.60
N GLU A 290 -10.25 -9.57 -25.74
CA GLU A 290 -8.79 -9.44 -25.80
C GLU A 290 -8.28 -8.16 -25.14
N ASP A 291 -8.96 -7.03 -25.34
CA ASP A 291 -8.58 -5.74 -24.74
C ASP A 291 -8.77 -5.72 -23.21
N ARG A 292 -9.74 -6.50 -22.70
CA ARG A 292 -10.02 -6.62 -21.26
C ARG A 292 -9.02 -7.52 -20.56
N MET A 293 -8.41 -8.45 -21.29
CA MET A 293 -7.67 -9.57 -20.74
C MET A 293 -6.45 -9.14 -19.90
N PRO A 294 -5.58 -8.22 -20.36
CA PRO A 294 -4.40 -7.82 -19.59
C PRO A 294 -4.75 -7.24 -18.22
N GLY A 295 -5.78 -6.37 -18.17
CA GLY A 295 -6.26 -5.78 -16.92
C GLY A 295 -6.85 -6.82 -15.97
N CYS A 296 -7.63 -7.76 -16.51
CA CYS A 296 -8.20 -8.86 -15.72
C CYS A 296 -7.12 -9.78 -15.15
N VAL A 297 -6.14 -10.19 -15.96
CA VAL A 297 -5.03 -11.05 -15.52
C VAL A 297 -4.22 -10.34 -14.42
N ARG A 298 -3.94 -9.04 -14.59
CA ARG A 298 -3.28 -8.25 -13.56
C ARG A 298 -4.06 -8.25 -12.25
N PHE A 299 -5.37 -8.01 -12.28
CA PHE A 299 -6.24 -8.11 -11.10
C PHE A 299 -6.15 -9.48 -10.43
N LEU A 300 -6.28 -10.58 -11.19
CA LEU A 300 -6.26 -11.94 -10.66
C LEU A 300 -4.93 -12.30 -9.99
N LEU A 301 -3.81 -11.83 -10.55
CA LEU A 301 -2.48 -12.00 -9.95
C LEU A 301 -2.30 -11.13 -8.70
N MET A 302 -2.77 -9.89 -8.71
CA MET A 302 -2.69 -8.99 -7.55
C MET A 302 -3.43 -9.56 -6.33
N VAL A 303 -4.63 -10.10 -6.52
CA VAL A 303 -5.39 -10.69 -5.41
C VAL A 303 -4.88 -12.07 -5.00
N GLY A 304 -3.96 -12.68 -5.76
CA GLY A 304 -3.49 -14.03 -5.51
C GLY A 304 -2.79 -14.21 -4.17
N ALA A 305 -1.99 -13.22 -3.75
CA ALA A 305 -1.35 -13.23 -2.44
C ALA A 305 -2.35 -13.27 -1.27
N ILE A 306 -3.54 -12.69 -1.46
CA ILE A 306 -4.62 -12.72 -0.46
C ILE A 306 -5.34 -14.07 -0.52
N VAL A 307 -5.67 -14.53 -1.74
CA VAL A 307 -6.38 -15.79 -1.96
C VAL A 307 -5.58 -16.99 -1.46
N SER A 308 -4.25 -16.97 -1.59
CA SER A 308 -3.37 -18.04 -1.11
C SER A 308 -3.45 -18.25 0.42
N GLY A 309 -3.76 -17.19 1.17
CA GLY A 309 -3.99 -17.23 2.61
C GLY A 309 -5.40 -17.66 3.05
N PHE A 310 -6.33 -17.88 2.12
CA PHE A 310 -7.69 -18.31 2.48
C PHE A 310 -7.75 -19.76 2.95
N SER A 311 -8.79 -20.09 3.73
CA SER A 311 -9.09 -21.46 4.11
C SER A 311 -9.47 -22.30 2.89
N GLU A 312 -9.24 -23.61 2.97
CA GLU A 312 -9.62 -24.56 1.91
C GLU A 312 -11.10 -24.49 1.55
N GLU A 313 -11.98 -24.24 2.53
CA GLU A 313 -13.42 -24.08 2.29
C GLU A 313 -13.73 -22.85 1.43
N GLU A 314 -13.08 -21.72 1.71
CA GLU A 314 -13.23 -20.51 0.91
C GLU A 314 -12.65 -20.71 -0.49
N LYS A 315 -11.40 -21.25 -0.58
CA LYS A 315 -10.68 -21.52 -1.82
C LYS A 315 -11.46 -22.39 -2.82
N ARG A 316 -12.25 -23.36 -2.37
CA ARG A 316 -13.10 -24.21 -3.25
C ARG A 316 -13.95 -23.42 -4.24
N SER A 317 -14.47 -22.26 -3.84
CA SER A 317 -15.29 -21.43 -4.74
C SER A 317 -14.45 -20.76 -5.83
N TYR A 318 -13.23 -20.35 -5.48
CA TYR A 318 -12.24 -19.74 -6.36
C TYR A 318 -11.69 -20.78 -7.35
N THR A 319 -11.31 -21.96 -6.86
CA THR A 319 -10.90 -23.09 -7.70
C THR A 319 -11.97 -23.46 -8.72
N ARG A 320 -13.25 -23.49 -8.30
CA ARG A 320 -14.36 -23.80 -9.22
C ARG A 320 -14.44 -22.81 -10.38
N ILE A 321 -14.24 -21.51 -10.14
CA ILE A 321 -14.30 -20.50 -11.21
C ILE A 321 -13.11 -20.63 -12.16
N LEU A 322 -11.91 -20.93 -11.65
CA LEU A 322 -10.73 -21.18 -12.48
C LEU A 322 -10.93 -22.41 -13.36
N SER A 323 -11.48 -23.50 -12.80
CA SER A 323 -11.80 -24.70 -13.57
C SER A 323 -12.84 -24.45 -14.65
N VAL A 324 -13.80 -23.53 -14.43
CA VAL A 324 -14.74 -23.13 -15.47
C VAL A 324 -14.01 -22.37 -16.58
N TRP A 325 -13.17 -21.39 -16.23
CA TRP A 325 -12.40 -20.61 -17.20
C TRP A 325 -11.41 -21.44 -17.99
N GLU A 326 -10.76 -22.42 -17.36
CA GLU A 326 -9.86 -23.38 -18.02
C GLU A 326 -10.62 -24.25 -19.03
N LYS A 327 -11.76 -24.82 -18.63
CA LYS A 327 -12.59 -25.64 -19.53
C LYS A 327 -13.19 -24.86 -20.69
N THR A 328 -13.53 -23.60 -20.45
CA THR A 328 -14.11 -22.71 -21.47
C THR A 328 -13.05 -21.95 -22.27
N GLN A 329 -11.76 -22.19 -22.00
CA GLN A 329 -10.63 -21.55 -22.66
C GLN A 329 -10.74 -20.02 -22.65
N VAL A 330 -11.24 -19.44 -21.55
CA VAL A 330 -11.28 -17.99 -21.37
C VAL A 330 -9.86 -17.42 -21.28
N PHE A 331 -8.95 -18.18 -20.70
CA PHE A 331 -7.53 -17.84 -20.65
C PHE A 331 -6.70 -18.99 -21.24
N ASP A 332 -5.53 -18.66 -21.75
CA ASP A 332 -4.52 -19.65 -22.12
C ASP A 332 -4.11 -20.51 -20.92
N HIS A 333 -3.71 -21.74 -21.19
CA HIS A 333 -3.30 -22.70 -20.17
C HIS A 333 -2.20 -22.15 -19.26
N ASP A 334 -1.20 -21.47 -19.82
CA ASP A 334 -0.09 -20.91 -19.06
C ASP A 334 -0.52 -19.76 -18.14
N VAL A 335 -1.52 -18.98 -18.56
CA VAL A 335 -2.09 -17.91 -17.74
C VAL A 335 -2.88 -18.50 -16.57
N ILE A 336 -3.70 -19.52 -16.81
CA ILE A 336 -4.40 -20.24 -15.74
C ILE A 336 -3.41 -20.87 -14.75
N ALA A 337 -2.36 -21.52 -15.25
CA ALA A 337 -1.34 -22.15 -14.40
C ALA A 337 -0.68 -21.11 -13.48
N ARG A 338 -0.29 -19.95 -14.02
CA ARG A 338 0.28 -18.85 -13.23
C ARG A 338 -0.69 -18.27 -12.20
N ILE A 339 -1.98 -18.18 -12.53
CA ILE A 339 -3.01 -17.74 -11.56
C ILE A 339 -3.16 -18.78 -10.44
N LYS A 340 -3.25 -20.07 -10.77
CA LYS A 340 -3.34 -21.17 -9.79
C LYS A 340 -2.13 -21.18 -8.86
N GLU A 341 -0.93 -21.06 -9.41
CA GLU A 341 0.32 -20.96 -8.63
C GLU A 341 0.28 -19.78 -7.65
N SER A 342 -0.08 -18.59 -8.13
CA SER A 342 -0.22 -17.39 -7.30
C SER A 342 -1.26 -17.55 -6.18
N TRP A 343 -2.30 -18.35 -6.42
CA TRP A 343 -3.38 -18.63 -5.45
C TRP A 343 -3.06 -19.82 -4.54
N GLY A 344 -1.91 -20.49 -4.74
CA GLY A 344 -1.50 -21.67 -4.00
C GLY A 344 -2.44 -22.87 -4.21
N MET A 345 -2.78 -23.18 -5.46
CA MET A 345 -3.72 -24.25 -5.87
C MET A 345 -3.08 -25.30 -6.76
#